data_AF-A0A2A4B6B8-F1
#
_entry.id   AF-A0A2A4B6B8-F1
#
_cell.length_a   1.000
_cell.length_b   1.000
_cell.length_c   1.000
_cell.angle_alpha   90.00
_cell.angle_beta   90.00
_cell.angle_gamma   90.00
#
_symmetry.space_group_name_H-M   'P 1'
#
loop_
_entity.id
_entity.type
_entity.pdbx_description
1 polymer ?
#
loop_
_entity_poly.entity_id
_entity_poly.type
_entity_poly.pdbx_seq_one_letter_code
_entity_poly.pdbx_strand_id
1 'polypeptide(L)'
;MAKLNRKQIEDATRAVLERHPGGVRWAEVLKAVAAEHPETPLNSIRGATHHLFQRGDGIVKIARGTYQLARFADADVPTIDTEANASAAEVTDEAVDAAGRSAGTLTEQDFYASFAEWLEENDEVTVAAALGGSSLGGKWGTPDVIGVLRPRAQDIFKFEPQIVTAEIKATPAQPVVAFGQSVAYRLFSHKSYIVVPRSTTSDDMNRLTSLCSIHGVGLVVFTLDRDLPDYAVVVLPAIANPDMFYVNTMLDRLKASEPRLLNRLF
;
A
#
# COMPACT_ATOMS: atom_id res chain seq x y z
N MET A 1 -29.14 7.63 3.36
CA MET A 1 -29.56 7.93 1.97
C MET A 1 -29.64 6.60 1.20
N ALA A 2 -29.84 6.59 -0.13
CA ALA A 2 -29.78 5.37 -0.92
C ALA A 2 -28.33 5.03 -1.28
N LYS A 3 -28.00 3.74 -1.35
CA LYS A 3 -26.69 3.25 -1.80
C LYS A 3 -26.35 3.85 -3.17
N LEU A 4 -25.15 4.42 -3.29
CA LEU A 4 -24.70 5.01 -4.54
C LEU A 4 -24.39 3.92 -5.59
N ASN A 5 -24.72 4.23 -6.84
CA ASN A 5 -24.20 3.49 -7.99
C ASN A 5 -22.79 4.00 -8.37
N ARG A 6 -22.12 3.30 -9.30
CA ARG A 6 -20.76 3.64 -9.73
C ARG A 6 -20.61 5.10 -10.17
N LYS A 7 -21.53 5.62 -10.99
CA LYS A 7 -21.43 7.00 -11.48
C LYS A 7 -21.57 8.01 -10.35
N GLN A 8 -22.47 7.76 -9.41
CA GLN A 8 -22.65 8.62 -8.23
C GLN A 8 -21.42 8.58 -7.31
N ILE A 9 -20.74 7.44 -7.19
CA ILE A 9 -19.45 7.37 -6.49
C ILE A 9 -18.39 8.19 -7.24
N GLU A 10 -18.31 8.07 -8.57
CA GLU A 10 -17.39 8.87 -9.38
C GLU A 10 -17.64 10.39 -9.19
N ASP A 11 -18.91 10.81 -9.14
CA ASP A 11 -19.30 12.19 -8.89
C ASP A 11 -18.95 12.65 -7.45
N ALA A 12 -19.18 11.81 -6.44
CA ALA A 12 -18.80 12.08 -5.05
C ALA A 12 -17.27 12.22 -4.89
N THR A 13 -16.51 11.32 -5.53
CA THR A 13 -15.04 11.40 -5.58
C THR A 13 -14.57 12.72 -6.20
N ARG A 14 -15.19 13.17 -7.29
CA ARG A 14 -14.87 14.49 -7.88
C ARG A 14 -15.23 15.63 -6.94
N ALA A 15 -16.35 15.56 -6.22
CA ALA A 15 -16.73 16.57 -5.24
C ALA A 15 -15.76 16.64 -4.04
N VAL A 16 -15.13 15.53 -3.65
CA VAL A 16 -14.02 15.56 -2.68
C VAL A 16 -12.82 16.29 -3.26
N LEU A 17 -12.39 15.96 -4.48
CA LEU A 17 -11.25 16.63 -5.13
C LEU A 17 -11.51 18.12 -5.38
N GLU A 18 -12.77 18.49 -5.63
CA GLU A 18 -13.19 19.89 -5.82
C GLU A 18 -12.90 20.75 -4.59
N ARG A 19 -13.17 20.20 -3.40
CA ARG A 19 -12.95 20.88 -2.12
C ARG A 19 -11.49 20.99 -1.75
N HIS A 20 -10.61 20.30 -2.47
CA HIS A 20 -9.18 20.24 -2.18
C HIS A 20 -8.37 20.59 -3.42
N PRO A 21 -8.29 21.88 -3.79
CA PRO A 21 -7.54 22.30 -4.97
C PRO A 21 -6.07 21.92 -4.93
N GLY A 22 -5.45 21.73 -3.75
CA GLY A 22 -4.05 21.29 -3.62
C GLY A 22 -3.81 19.79 -3.84
N GLY A 23 -4.86 19.01 -4.13
CA GLY A 23 -4.81 17.56 -4.26
C GLY A 23 -5.03 16.83 -2.93
N VAL A 24 -5.45 15.57 -3.04
CA VAL A 24 -5.84 14.71 -1.90
C VAL A 24 -5.23 13.35 -2.04
N ARG A 25 -4.80 12.77 -0.91
CA ARG A 25 -4.35 11.38 -0.85
C ARG A 25 -5.51 10.43 -1.12
N TRP A 26 -5.27 9.36 -1.88
CA TRP A 26 -6.31 8.37 -2.20
C TRP A 26 -7.07 7.85 -0.99
N ALA A 27 -6.36 7.49 0.10
CA ALA A 27 -6.98 7.02 1.33
C ALA A 27 -7.93 8.07 1.95
N GLU A 28 -7.56 9.35 1.91
CA GLU A 28 -8.38 10.45 2.39
C GLU A 28 -9.61 10.69 1.51
N VAL A 29 -9.48 10.47 0.19
CA VAL A 29 -10.64 10.47 -0.73
C VAL A 29 -11.61 9.36 -0.33
N LEU A 30 -11.13 8.13 -0.10
CA LEU A 30 -12.01 7.02 0.29
C LEU A 30 -12.72 7.29 1.62
N LYS A 31 -11.98 7.80 2.62
CA LYS A 31 -12.55 8.17 3.93
C LYS A 31 -13.63 9.24 3.78
N ALA A 32 -13.38 10.29 3.00
CA ALA A 32 -14.33 11.38 2.79
C ALA A 32 -15.63 10.88 2.11
N VAL A 33 -15.52 10.09 1.04
CA VAL A 33 -16.70 9.55 0.34
C VAL A 33 -17.48 8.58 1.25
N ALA A 34 -16.79 7.75 2.03
CA ALA A 34 -17.43 6.82 2.94
C ALA A 34 -18.13 7.51 4.12
N ALA A 35 -17.56 8.60 4.63
CA ALA A 35 -18.16 9.41 5.68
C ALA A 35 -19.44 10.12 5.19
N GLU A 36 -19.46 10.58 3.94
CA GLU A 36 -20.63 11.23 3.32
C GLU A 36 -21.72 10.23 2.93
N HIS A 37 -21.33 8.99 2.60
CA HIS A 37 -22.23 7.95 2.10
C HIS A 37 -22.06 6.63 2.86
N PRO A 38 -22.38 6.58 4.16
CA PRO A 38 -22.14 5.41 5.01
C PRO A 38 -22.95 4.18 4.60
N GLU A 39 -24.03 4.35 3.84
CA GLU A 39 -24.83 3.26 3.27
C GLU A 39 -24.18 2.57 2.05
N THR A 40 -23.15 3.19 1.45
CA THR A 40 -22.49 2.65 0.27
C THR A 40 -21.33 1.76 0.70
N PRO A 41 -21.28 0.49 0.24
CA PRO A 41 -20.20 -0.41 0.61
C PRO A 41 -18.82 0.11 0.20
N LEU A 42 -17.86 0.05 1.13
CA LEU A 42 -16.50 0.56 0.94
C LEU A 42 -15.77 -0.09 -0.24
N ASN A 43 -15.97 -1.39 -0.46
CA ASN A 43 -15.43 -2.08 -1.64
C ASN A 43 -15.93 -1.50 -2.97
N SER A 44 -17.17 -0.99 -3.00
CA SER A 44 -17.76 -0.35 -4.17
C SER A 44 -17.17 1.04 -4.37
N ILE A 45 -16.97 1.79 -3.27
CA ILE A 45 -16.32 3.10 -3.27
C ILE A 45 -14.89 2.99 -3.80
N ARG A 46 -14.12 2.05 -3.24
CA ARG A 46 -12.75 1.75 -3.62
C ARG A 46 -12.64 1.38 -5.09
N GLY A 47 -13.41 0.38 -5.55
CA GLY A 47 -13.35 -0.09 -6.93
C GLY A 47 -13.72 1.00 -7.94
N ALA A 48 -14.78 1.78 -7.68
CA ALA A 48 -15.18 2.87 -8.58
C ALA A 48 -14.14 4.01 -8.59
N THR A 49 -13.60 4.39 -7.43
CA THR A 49 -12.55 5.42 -7.32
C THR A 49 -11.27 5.01 -8.04
N HIS A 50 -10.84 3.76 -7.85
CA HIS A 50 -9.68 3.19 -8.52
C HIS A 50 -9.84 3.23 -10.06
N HIS A 51 -10.98 2.76 -10.58
CA HIS A 51 -11.27 2.83 -12.01
C HIS A 51 -11.33 4.25 -12.55
N LEU A 52 -11.86 5.21 -11.78
CA LEU A 52 -11.90 6.61 -12.18
C LEU A 52 -10.48 7.20 -12.31
N PHE A 53 -9.62 6.94 -11.35
CA PHE A 53 -8.25 7.44 -11.35
C PHE A 53 -7.39 6.79 -12.44
N GLN A 54 -7.59 5.51 -12.73
CA GLN A 54 -6.95 4.86 -13.88
C GLN A 54 -7.39 5.45 -15.22
N ARG A 55 -8.67 5.83 -15.37
CA ARG A 55 -9.18 6.46 -16.60
C ARG A 55 -8.64 7.86 -16.83
N GLY A 56 -8.19 8.55 -15.78
CA GLY A 56 -7.61 9.91 -15.89
C GLY A 56 -8.57 10.97 -16.44
N ASP A 57 -9.88 10.78 -16.25
CA ASP A 57 -10.95 11.58 -16.83
C ASP A 57 -11.01 13.00 -16.21
N GLY A 58 -10.07 13.87 -16.55
CA GLY A 58 -9.90 15.20 -15.94
C GLY A 58 -9.34 15.17 -14.52
N ILE A 59 -8.71 14.06 -14.12
CA ILE A 59 -8.01 13.89 -12.83
C ILE A 59 -6.56 13.55 -13.12
N VAL A 60 -5.65 14.25 -12.47
CA VAL A 60 -4.21 14.06 -12.58
C VAL A 60 -3.63 13.58 -11.26
N LYS A 61 -2.61 12.73 -11.35
CA LYS A 61 -1.81 12.30 -10.19
C LYS A 61 -0.59 13.21 -10.10
N ILE A 62 -0.58 14.10 -9.11
CA ILE A 62 0.46 15.13 -8.96
C ILE A 62 1.66 14.65 -8.12
N ALA A 63 1.44 13.65 -7.27
CA ALA A 63 2.48 13.00 -6.48
C ALA A 63 2.05 11.55 -6.16
N ARG A 64 2.95 10.76 -5.60
CA ARG A 64 2.67 9.38 -5.14
C ARG A 64 1.39 9.36 -4.31
N GLY A 65 0.41 8.55 -4.70
CA GLY A 65 -0.89 8.43 -4.05
C GLY A 65 -1.73 9.71 -3.93
N THR A 66 -1.39 10.81 -4.61
CA THR A 66 -2.04 12.13 -4.47
C THR A 66 -2.66 12.58 -5.80
N TYR A 67 -3.95 12.89 -5.77
CA TYR A 67 -4.76 13.16 -6.96
C TYR A 67 -5.41 14.55 -6.88
N GLN A 68 -5.55 15.21 -8.03
CA GLN A 68 -6.11 16.55 -8.18
C GLN A 68 -6.96 16.61 -9.47
N LEU A 69 -7.93 17.51 -9.54
CA LEU A 69 -8.60 17.81 -10.81
C LEU A 69 -7.67 18.58 -11.74
N ALA A 70 -7.63 18.19 -13.02
CA ALA A 70 -6.74 18.77 -14.02
C ALA A 70 -6.86 20.30 -14.15
N ARG A 71 -8.08 20.83 -13.94
CA ARG A 71 -8.34 22.28 -13.99
C ARG A 71 -7.61 23.10 -12.92
N PHE A 72 -7.16 22.46 -11.85
CA PHE A 72 -6.37 23.09 -10.79
C PHE A 72 -4.86 22.91 -11.01
N ALA A 73 -4.44 22.07 -11.96
CA ALA A 73 -3.02 21.88 -12.28
C ALA A 73 -2.46 23.04 -13.13
N ASP A 74 -3.32 23.78 -13.84
CA ASP A 74 -2.95 24.93 -14.69
C ASP A 74 -2.97 26.28 -13.94
N ALA A 75 -3.45 26.31 -12.69
CA ALA A 75 -3.33 27.47 -11.83
C ALA A 75 -2.01 27.36 -11.08
N ASP A 76 -1.06 28.27 -11.33
CA ASP A 76 0.25 28.33 -10.66
C ASP A 76 0.10 28.27 -9.13
N VAL A 77 0.16 27.06 -8.57
CA VAL A 77 0.35 26.81 -7.15
C VAL A 77 1.83 26.46 -6.99
N PRO A 78 2.58 27.19 -6.14
CA PRO A 78 4.01 26.94 -5.99
C PRO A 78 4.24 25.47 -5.64
N THR A 79 5.19 24.85 -6.35
CA THR A 79 5.79 23.57 -5.98
C THR A 79 6.15 23.61 -4.50
N ILE A 80 5.43 22.84 -3.68
CA ILE A 80 5.87 22.58 -2.32
C ILE A 80 7.10 21.70 -2.46
N ASP A 81 8.26 22.31 -2.22
CA ASP A 81 9.53 21.65 -2.09
C ASP A 81 9.40 20.45 -1.16
N THR A 82 9.89 19.31 -1.66
CA THR A 82 10.15 18.09 -0.91
C THR A 82 11.19 18.37 0.18
N GLU A 83 10.79 18.93 1.31
CA GLU A 83 11.64 19.03 2.50
C GLU A 83 10.81 19.43 3.74
N ALA A 84 9.94 18.53 4.22
CA ALA A 84 9.57 18.43 5.63
C ALA A 84 8.57 17.28 5.83
N ASN A 85 9.07 16.14 6.32
CA ASN A 85 8.26 15.32 7.23
C ASN A 85 9.18 14.65 8.26
N ALA A 86 9.87 15.50 9.01
CA ALA A 86 10.14 15.25 10.42
C ALA A 86 9.21 16.19 11.20
N SER A 87 7.92 15.86 11.24
CA SER A 87 7.09 16.32 12.35
C SER A 87 6.48 15.07 12.98
N ALA A 88 6.93 14.80 14.20
CA ALA A 88 6.26 13.89 15.10
C ALA A 88 4.86 14.45 15.33
N ALA A 89 3.87 13.84 14.70
CA ALA A 89 2.49 14.05 15.09
C ALA A 89 2.32 13.42 16.48
N GLU A 90 2.24 14.27 17.49
CA GLU A 90 1.73 13.89 18.80
C GLU A 90 0.37 13.23 18.61
N VAL A 91 0.31 11.94 18.96
CA VAL A 91 -0.92 11.15 18.94
C VAL A 91 -1.76 11.61 20.12
N THR A 92 -2.69 12.53 19.88
CA THR A 92 -3.81 12.75 20.79
C THR A 92 -4.78 11.58 20.61
N ASP A 93 -4.91 10.84 21.70
CA ASP A 93 -5.82 9.71 21.90
C ASP A 93 -7.27 10.22 21.86
N GLU A 94 -7.90 10.17 20.69
CA GLU A 94 -9.36 10.25 20.57
C GLU A 94 -9.90 8.94 20.02
N ALA A 95 -10.32 8.09 20.95
CA ALA A 95 -11.16 6.95 20.71
C ALA A 95 -12.47 7.40 20.04
N VAL A 96 -12.55 7.23 18.73
CA VAL A 96 -13.82 7.21 18.00
C VAL A 96 -14.34 5.78 17.96
N ASP A 97 -15.33 5.51 18.82
CA ASP A 97 -16.18 4.33 18.81
C ASP A 97 -16.86 4.19 17.42
N ALA A 98 -16.29 3.35 16.56
CA ALA A 98 -16.92 2.93 15.32
C ALA A 98 -17.87 1.76 15.61
N ALA A 99 -19.12 2.09 15.87
CA ALA A 99 -20.21 1.14 16.02
C ALA A 99 -20.36 0.25 14.77
N GLY A 100 -20.13 -1.05 14.98
CA GLY A 100 -20.84 -2.15 14.34
C GLY A 100 -20.53 -2.43 12.87
N ARG A 101 -19.53 -3.29 12.61
CA ARG A 101 -19.45 -4.13 11.39
C ARG A 101 -18.66 -5.42 11.69
N SER A 102 -19.35 -6.54 11.54
CA SER A 102 -18.96 -7.97 11.75
C SER A 102 -17.58 -8.27 12.36
N ALA A 103 -17.58 -8.66 13.64
CA ALA A 103 -16.47 -9.33 14.31
C ALA A 103 -16.31 -10.77 13.80
N GLY A 104 -15.76 -10.92 12.59
CA GLY A 104 -14.94 -12.09 12.27
C GLY A 104 -13.52 -11.81 12.76
N THR A 105 -12.82 -12.81 13.29
CA THR A 105 -11.40 -12.68 13.68
C THR A 105 -10.61 -12.31 12.42
N LEU A 106 -10.22 -11.03 12.28
CA LEU A 106 -9.45 -10.55 11.14
C LEU A 106 -8.11 -11.28 11.09
N THR A 107 -7.75 -11.75 9.90
CA THR A 107 -6.49 -12.46 9.63
C THR A 107 -5.56 -11.61 8.78
N GLU A 108 -4.29 -11.99 8.70
CA GLU A 108 -3.32 -11.29 7.86
C GLU A 108 -3.72 -11.28 6.38
N GLN A 109 -4.30 -12.40 5.92
CA GLN A 109 -4.74 -12.58 4.53
C GLN A 109 -5.79 -11.56 4.10
N ASP A 110 -6.60 -11.06 5.04
CA ASP A 110 -7.61 -10.04 4.76
C ASP A 110 -6.99 -8.71 4.28
N PHE A 111 -5.69 -8.50 4.53
CA PHE A 111 -4.97 -7.27 4.20
C PHE A 111 -4.03 -7.40 2.99
N TYR A 112 -3.82 -8.60 2.43
CA TYR A 112 -2.84 -8.79 1.35
C TYR A 112 -3.24 -8.03 0.08
N ALA A 113 -4.52 -8.14 -0.30
CA ALA A 113 -5.02 -7.48 -1.50
C ALA A 113 -5.00 -5.95 -1.37
N SER A 114 -5.40 -5.42 -0.21
CA SER A 114 -5.41 -3.98 0.03
C SER A 114 -4.01 -3.39 0.11
N PHE A 115 -3.03 -4.14 0.62
CA PHE A 115 -1.65 -3.69 0.65
C PHE A 115 -0.99 -3.74 -0.74
N ALA A 116 -1.32 -4.75 -1.56
CA ALA A 116 -0.87 -4.80 -2.95
C ALA A 116 -1.33 -3.57 -3.75
N GLU A 117 -2.61 -3.18 -3.61
CA GLU A 117 -3.16 -1.96 -4.22
C GLU A 117 -2.45 -0.71 -3.70
N TRP A 118 -2.21 -0.62 -2.39
CA TRP A 118 -1.48 0.50 -1.79
C TRP A 118 -0.06 0.66 -2.37
N LEU A 119 0.65 -0.43 -2.64
CA LEU A 119 1.98 -0.37 -3.28
C LEU A 119 1.91 0.22 -4.70
N GLU A 120 0.90 -0.15 -5.49
CA GLU A 120 0.70 0.39 -6.84
C GLU A 120 0.32 1.88 -6.81
N GLU A 121 -0.60 2.25 -5.90
CA GLU A 121 -1.09 3.62 -5.79
C GLU A 121 -0.05 4.59 -5.27
N ASN A 122 0.90 4.12 -4.45
CA ASN A 122 2.03 4.92 -3.99
C ASN A 122 3.23 4.87 -4.94
N ASP A 123 3.09 4.27 -6.13
CA ASP A 123 4.18 4.10 -7.11
C ASP A 123 5.42 3.41 -6.53
N GLU A 124 5.24 2.57 -5.50
CA GLU A 124 6.30 1.69 -5.02
C GLU A 124 6.56 0.55 -6.00
N VAL A 125 5.51 0.14 -6.72
CA VAL A 125 5.54 -0.84 -7.81
C VAL A 125 4.62 -0.43 -8.94
N THR A 126 4.85 -1.00 -10.12
CA THR A 126 3.97 -0.82 -11.28
C THR A 126 2.84 -1.83 -11.27
N VAL A 127 3.09 -3.01 -10.70
CA VAL A 127 2.16 -4.11 -10.58
C VAL A 127 2.44 -4.90 -9.30
N ALA A 128 1.40 -5.28 -8.59
CA ALA A 128 1.46 -6.03 -7.33
C ALA A 128 0.48 -7.19 -7.32
N ALA A 129 0.66 -8.09 -6.35
CA ALA A 129 -0.26 -9.18 -6.07
C ALA A 129 -0.13 -9.65 -4.63
N ALA A 130 -1.27 -10.02 -4.05
CA ALA A 130 -1.27 -10.97 -2.95
C ALA A 130 -0.74 -12.31 -3.45
N LEU A 131 0.27 -12.85 -2.77
CA LEU A 131 0.82 -14.17 -3.06
C LEU A 131 0.28 -15.17 -2.04
N GLY A 132 0.54 -14.92 -0.75
CA GLY A 132 -0.03 -15.62 0.41
C GLY A 132 0.20 -17.14 0.47
N GLY A 133 0.44 -17.65 1.67
CA GLY A 133 0.49 -19.11 1.92
C GLY A 133 1.78 -19.79 1.45
N SER A 134 1.88 -21.11 1.63
CA SER A 134 3.11 -21.91 1.42
C SER A 134 3.49 -22.14 -0.05
N SER A 135 3.05 -21.29 -0.97
CA SER A 135 3.09 -21.51 -2.42
C SER A 135 4.52 -21.61 -3.00
N LEU A 136 5.50 -20.87 -2.45
CA LEU A 136 6.90 -20.94 -2.89
C LEU A 136 7.77 -21.89 -2.03
N GLY A 137 7.21 -22.48 -0.97
CA GLY A 137 7.87 -23.45 -0.10
C GLY A 137 9.03 -22.90 0.74
N GLY A 138 9.19 -23.45 1.96
CA GLY A 138 10.24 -23.08 2.91
C GLY A 138 9.88 -21.86 3.77
N LYS A 139 10.39 -21.84 5.02
CA LYS A 139 10.03 -20.84 6.05
C LYS A 139 10.35 -19.38 5.69
N TRP A 140 11.21 -19.17 4.68
CA TRP A 140 11.75 -17.87 4.27
C TRP A 140 11.48 -17.56 2.79
N GLY A 141 10.63 -18.36 2.13
CA GLY A 141 10.51 -18.37 0.68
C GLY A 141 9.32 -17.62 0.10
N THR A 142 8.26 -17.37 0.87
CA THR A 142 6.99 -16.83 0.33
C THR A 142 6.59 -15.55 1.05
N PRO A 143 6.78 -14.37 0.44
CA PRO A 143 6.23 -13.14 0.96
C PRO A 143 4.69 -13.16 0.86
N ASP A 144 4.03 -12.41 1.73
CA ASP A 144 2.57 -12.25 1.69
C ASP A 144 2.12 -11.49 0.44
N VAL A 145 2.87 -10.44 0.09
CA VAL A 145 2.64 -9.59 -1.09
C VAL A 145 3.94 -9.46 -1.87
N ILE A 146 3.84 -9.56 -3.19
CA ILE A 146 4.92 -9.32 -4.13
C ILE A 146 4.50 -8.28 -5.17
N GLY A 147 5.42 -7.41 -5.55
CA GLY A 147 5.23 -6.50 -6.65
C GLY A 147 6.51 -6.25 -7.42
N VAL A 148 6.36 -5.69 -8.62
CA VAL A 148 7.48 -5.34 -9.50
C VAL A 148 7.30 -3.91 -9.97
N LEU A 149 8.29 -3.08 -9.66
CA LEU A 149 8.45 -1.78 -10.28
C LEU A 149 9.15 -2.00 -11.63
N ARG A 150 8.40 -1.86 -12.72
CA ARG A 150 8.92 -1.98 -14.09
C ARG A 150 8.48 -0.78 -14.93
N PRO A 151 9.26 -0.38 -15.95
CA PRO A 151 8.84 0.68 -16.86
C PRO A 151 7.52 0.31 -17.55
N ARG A 152 6.61 1.27 -17.65
CA ARG A 152 5.40 1.17 -18.48
C ARG A 152 5.79 1.36 -19.94
N ALA A 153 4.94 0.88 -20.86
CA ALA A 153 5.17 1.03 -22.29
C ALA A 153 5.40 2.51 -22.70
N GLN A 154 4.61 3.40 -22.10
CA GLN A 154 4.63 4.85 -22.33
C GLN A 154 5.81 5.61 -21.70
N ASP A 155 6.56 5.00 -20.77
CA ASP A 155 7.63 5.71 -20.07
C ASP A 155 8.79 6.01 -21.03
N ILE A 156 9.25 7.26 -21.06
CA ILE A 156 10.38 7.67 -21.92
C ILE A 156 11.68 7.03 -21.41
N PHE A 157 11.87 7.00 -20.09
CA PHE A 157 13.04 6.41 -19.45
C PHE A 157 12.75 4.94 -19.09
N LYS A 158 13.62 4.02 -19.53
CA LYS A 158 13.53 2.59 -19.20
C LYS A 158 14.61 2.22 -18.19
N PHE A 159 14.23 1.41 -17.21
CA PHE A 159 15.09 0.94 -16.11
C PHE A 159 14.84 -0.55 -15.85
N GLU A 160 15.75 -1.18 -15.10
CA GLU A 160 15.66 -2.61 -14.78
C GLU A 160 14.52 -2.87 -13.78
N PRO A 161 13.69 -3.92 -14.00
CA PRO A 161 12.61 -4.25 -13.08
C PRO A 161 13.11 -4.50 -11.65
N GLN A 162 12.49 -3.85 -10.67
CA GLN A 162 12.80 -4.02 -9.26
C GLN A 162 11.71 -4.79 -8.54
N ILE A 163 12.10 -5.87 -7.86
CA ILE A 163 11.21 -6.70 -7.04
C ILE A 163 11.00 -6.03 -5.68
N VAL A 164 9.75 -5.92 -5.26
CA VAL A 164 9.33 -5.44 -3.94
C VAL A 164 8.54 -6.54 -3.25
N THR A 165 8.82 -6.77 -1.97
CA THR A 165 8.14 -7.78 -1.16
C THR A 165 7.60 -7.18 0.12
N ALA A 166 6.57 -7.80 0.70
CA ALA A 166 6.08 -7.43 2.01
C ALA A 166 5.59 -8.63 2.82
N GLU A 167 5.82 -8.55 4.13
CA GLU A 167 5.26 -9.45 5.15
C GLU A 167 4.27 -8.65 6.00
N ILE A 168 3.05 -9.14 6.15
CA ILE A 168 1.99 -8.50 6.92
C ILE A 168 1.73 -9.34 8.17
N LYS A 169 1.66 -8.66 9.33
CA LYS A 169 1.22 -9.26 10.60
C LYS A 169 0.01 -8.49 11.10
N ALA A 170 -1.07 -9.20 11.39
CA ALA A 170 -2.26 -8.65 12.04
C ALA A 170 -2.20 -8.83 13.56
N THR A 171 -1.36 -9.76 14.05
CA THR A 171 -1.23 -10.05 15.49
C THR A 171 0.08 -9.45 16.04
N PRO A 172 0.04 -8.72 17.16
CA PRO A 172 1.23 -8.12 17.79
C PRO A 172 2.26 -9.11 18.37
N ALA A 173 1.98 -10.42 18.38
CA ALA A 173 2.73 -11.40 19.17
C ALA A 173 3.99 -11.96 18.49
N GLN A 174 4.28 -11.64 17.21
CA GLN A 174 5.43 -12.20 16.47
C GLN A 174 6.22 -11.19 15.61
N PRO A 175 6.48 -9.95 16.08
CA PRO A 175 7.16 -8.93 15.27
C PRO A 175 8.59 -9.33 14.87
N VAL A 176 9.29 -10.08 15.73
CA VAL A 176 10.67 -10.53 15.46
C VAL A 176 10.75 -11.56 14.33
N VAL A 177 9.78 -12.47 14.25
CA VAL A 177 9.76 -13.50 13.17
C VAL A 177 9.47 -12.83 11.84
N ALA A 178 8.49 -11.93 11.81
CA ALA A 178 8.15 -11.14 10.63
C ALA A 178 9.34 -10.29 10.17
N PHE A 179 10.06 -9.65 11.11
CA PHE A 179 11.27 -8.93 10.79
C PHE A 179 12.33 -9.84 10.16
N GLY A 180 12.57 -11.03 10.72
CA GLY A 180 13.48 -12.02 10.14
C GLY A 180 13.10 -12.41 8.71
N GLN A 181 11.80 -12.57 8.43
CA GLN A 181 11.29 -12.88 7.10
C GLN A 181 11.52 -11.72 6.13
N SER A 182 11.15 -10.50 6.49
CA SER A 182 11.35 -9.30 5.67
C SER A 182 12.84 -9.03 5.38
N VAL A 183 13.73 -9.27 6.35
CA VAL A 183 15.18 -9.18 6.12
C VAL A 183 15.65 -10.25 5.14
N ALA A 184 15.19 -11.50 5.30
CA ALA A 184 15.56 -12.59 4.40
C ALA A 184 15.13 -12.34 2.95
N TYR A 185 13.98 -11.69 2.73
CA TYR A 185 13.51 -11.37 1.38
C TYR A 185 14.43 -10.41 0.62
N ARG A 186 15.29 -9.65 1.30
CA ARG A 186 16.32 -8.82 0.64
C ARG A 186 17.33 -9.65 -0.17
N LEU A 187 17.42 -10.97 0.05
CA LEU A 187 18.21 -11.86 -0.80
C LEU A 187 17.72 -11.89 -2.25
N PHE A 188 16.41 -11.70 -2.48
CA PHE A 188 15.79 -11.78 -3.81
C PHE A 188 14.91 -10.57 -4.16
N SER A 189 14.81 -9.56 -3.30
CA SER A 189 14.04 -8.34 -3.53
C SER A 189 14.87 -7.08 -3.30
N HIS A 190 14.57 -6.06 -4.09
CA HIS A 190 15.24 -4.76 -4.03
C HIS A 190 14.72 -3.92 -2.87
N LYS A 191 13.43 -4.06 -2.55
CA LYS A 191 12.82 -3.48 -1.35
C LYS A 191 12.02 -4.57 -0.64
N SER A 192 12.07 -4.55 0.68
CA SER A 192 11.21 -5.39 1.51
C SER A 192 10.54 -4.55 2.58
N TYR A 193 9.28 -4.85 2.85
CA TYR A 193 8.45 -4.20 3.84
C TYR A 193 8.02 -5.19 4.94
N ILE A 194 7.88 -4.68 6.15
CA ILE A 194 7.10 -5.28 7.22
C ILE A 194 5.90 -4.37 7.49
N VAL A 195 4.71 -4.96 7.60
CA VAL A 195 3.45 -4.25 7.78
C VAL A 195 2.78 -4.72 9.07
N VAL A 196 2.59 -3.82 10.05
CA VAL A 196 2.11 -4.17 11.41
C VAL A 196 0.99 -3.24 11.87
N PRO A 197 0.09 -3.66 12.76
CA PRO A 197 -1.00 -2.80 13.19
C PRO A 197 -0.49 -1.67 14.09
N ARG A 198 -1.17 -0.53 14.06
CA ARG A 198 -0.93 0.61 14.98
C ARG A 198 -1.16 0.23 16.45
N SER A 199 -1.90 -0.85 16.72
CA SER A 199 -2.09 -1.42 18.06
C SER A 199 -0.89 -2.21 18.59
N THR A 200 0.19 -2.34 17.81
CA THR A 200 1.46 -2.92 18.29
C THR A 200 1.99 -2.10 19.48
N THR A 201 2.54 -2.78 20.48
CA THR A 201 3.03 -2.12 21.71
C THR A 201 4.11 -1.10 21.40
N SER A 202 4.24 -0.05 22.22
CA SER A 202 5.24 1.00 22.02
C SER A 202 6.68 0.47 22.09
N ASP A 203 6.98 -0.49 22.97
CA ASP A 203 8.31 -1.13 23.04
C ASP A 203 8.63 -1.91 21.75
N ASP A 204 7.70 -2.76 21.29
CA ASP A 204 7.89 -3.52 20.05
C ASP A 204 7.98 -2.61 18.83
N MET A 205 7.18 -1.55 18.77
CA MET A 205 7.20 -0.57 17.69
C MET A 205 8.53 0.18 17.63
N ASN A 206 9.07 0.61 18.77
CA ASN A 206 10.37 1.28 18.84
C ASN A 206 11.51 0.35 18.42
N ARG A 207 11.47 -0.92 18.85
CA ARG A 207 12.43 -1.94 18.44
C ARG A 207 12.34 -2.22 16.95
N LEU A 208 11.14 -2.43 16.41
CA LEU A 208 10.91 -2.65 14.98
C LEU A 208 11.40 -1.47 14.15
N THR A 209 11.06 -0.24 14.55
CA THR A 209 11.51 0.98 13.87
C THR A 209 13.03 1.01 13.80
N SER A 210 13.71 0.80 14.93
CA SER A 210 15.17 0.78 15.02
C SER A 210 15.79 -0.32 14.13
N LEU A 211 15.27 -1.55 14.21
CA LEU A 211 15.74 -2.69 13.42
C LEU A 211 15.52 -2.47 11.92
N CYS A 212 14.36 -1.96 11.53
CA CYS A 212 14.02 -1.65 10.15
C CYS A 212 14.95 -0.58 9.57
N SER A 213 15.21 0.50 10.32
CA SER A 213 16.15 1.53 9.92
C SER A 213 17.59 1.00 9.77
N ILE A 214 18.07 0.20 10.72
CA ILE A 214 19.44 -0.37 10.68
C ILE A 214 19.62 -1.32 9.49
N HIS A 215 18.63 -2.18 9.23
CA HIS A 215 18.73 -3.22 8.22
C HIS A 215 18.11 -2.82 6.87
N GLY A 216 17.64 -1.58 6.74
CA GLY A 216 17.07 -1.03 5.51
C GLY A 216 15.74 -1.67 5.09
N VAL A 217 14.98 -2.25 6.02
CA VAL A 217 13.64 -2.79 5.76
C VAL A 217 12.63 -1.66 5.94
N GLY A 218 11.63 -1.57 5.06
CA GLY A 218 10.57 -0.59 5.18
C GLY A 218 9.57 -1.01 6.27
N LEU A 219 9.14 -0.07 7.11
CA LEU A 219 8.11 -0.30 8.13
C LEU A 219 6.85 0.48 7.75
N VAL A 220 5.74 -0.24 7.61
CA VAL A 220 4.41 0.34 7.38
C VAL A 220 3.50 -0.03 8.54
N VAL A 221 2.72 0.94 9.01
CA VAL A 221 1.69 0.72 10.03
C VAL A 221 0.30 0.84 9.44
N PHE A 222 -0.67 0.12 10.02
CA PHE A 222 -2.06 0.13 9.54
C PHE A 222 -3.07 -0.02 10.68
N THR A 223 -4.31 0.38 10.45
CA THR A 223 -5.44 0.16 11.35
C THR A 223 -6.05 -1.21 11.06
N LEU A 224 -6.46 -1.95 12.10
CA LEU A 224 -7.15 -3.25 11.98
C LEU A 224 -8.60 -3.07 11.50
N ASP A 225 -8.75 -2.45 10.34
CA ASP A 225 -9.99 -2.26 9.60
C ASP A 225 -9.77 -2.80 8.18
N ARG A 226 -10.50 -3.86 7.84
CA ARG A 226 -10.40 -4.53 6.54
C ARG A 226 -10.70 -3.59 5.38
N ASP A 227 -11.64 -2.67 5.58
CA ASP A 227 -12.12 -1.80 4.53
C ASP A 227 -11.25 -0.53 4.42
N LEU A 228 -10.81 0.01 5.56
CA LEU A 228 -9.99 1.22 5.66
C LEU A 228 -8.72 1.03 6.52
N PRO A 229 -7.76 0.22 6.04
CA PRO A 229 -6.56 -0.09 6.81
C PRO A 229 -5.60 1.10 7.01
N ASP A 230 -5.75 2.21 6.29
CA ASP A 230 -4.99 3.46 6.53
C ASP A 230 -3.46 3.27 6.68
N TYR A 231 -2.86 2.63 5.67
CA TYR A 231 -1.43 2.34 5.65
C TYR A 231 -0.57 3.61 5.65
N ALA A 232 0.40 3.68 6.56
CA ALA A 232 1.36 4.78 6.66
C ALA A 232 2.79 4.28 6.81
N VAL A 233 3.73 4.88 6.07
CA VAL A 233 5.15 4.55 6.16
C VAL A 233 5.77 5.20 7.40
N VAL A 234 6.42 4.40 8.23
CA VAL A 234 7.23 4.84 9.38
C VAL A 234 8.72 4.84 9.03
N VAL A 235 9.17 3.82 8.29
CA VAL A 235 10.56 3.72 7.81
C VAL A 235 10.54 3.44 6.32
N LEU A 236 11.25 4.25 5.54
CA LEU A 236 11.45 4.01 4.11
C LEU A 236 12.45 2.85 3.91
N PRO A 237 12.18 1.90 3.00
CA PRO A 237 13.12 0.83 2.72
C PRO A 237 14.36 1.37 1.99
N ALA A 238 15.51 0.81 2.32
CA ALA A 238 16.71 1.00 1.52
C ALA A 238 16.71 0.03 0.33
N ILE A 239 17.09 0.52 -0.84
CA ILE A 239 17.23 -0.32 -2.04
C ILE A 239 18.42 -1.25 -1.85
N ALA A 240 18.16 -2.55 -1.90
CA ALA A 240 19.16 -3.61 -1.88
C ALA A 240 19.52 -4.05 -3.30
N ASN A 241 20.74 -4.58 -3.46
CA ASN A 241 21.15 -5.35 -4.64
C ASN A 241 20.94 -6.83 -4.32
N PRO A 242 19.87 -7.47 -4.80
CA PRO A 242 19.61 -8.87 -4.48
C PRO A 242 20.61 -9.79 -5.18
N ASP A 243 20.79 -10.98 -4.64
CA ASP A 243 21.65 -12.01 -5.21
C ASP A 243 20.87 -12.77 -6.29
N MET A 244 21.42 -12.76 -7.51
CA MET A 244 20.76 -13.33 -8.68
C MET A 244 20.50 -14.84 -8.56
N PHE A 245 21.27 -15.58 -7.77
CA PHE A 245 20.98 -16.99 -7.50
C PHE A 245 19.63 -17.13 -6.77
N TYR A 246 19.40 -16.32 -5.74
CA TYR A 246 18.16 -16.35 -4.97
C TYR A 246 16.98 -15.73 -5.75
N VAL A 247 17.22 -14.70 -6.56
CA VAL A 247 16.21 -14.15 -7.48
C VAL A 247 15.71 -15.24 -8.42
N ASN A 248 16.61 -15.91 -9.16
CA ASN A 248 16.23 -16.96 -10.10
C ASN A 248 15.53 -18.12 -9.39
N THR A 249 16.03 -18.54 -8.21
CA THR A 249 15.39 -19.59 -7.42
C THR A 249 13.95 -19.23 -7.02
N MET A 250 13.70 -17.97 -6.62
CA MET A 250 12.36 -17.50 -6.28
C MET A 250 11.45 -17.44 -7.51
N LEU A 251 11.95 -16.92 -8.62
CA LEU A 251 11.20 -16.82 -9.88
C LEU A 251 10.85 -18.20 -10.46
N ASP A 252 11.75 -19.18 -10.36
CA ASP A 252 11.48 -20.56 -10.79
C ASP A 252 10.36 -21.20 -9.97
N ARG A 253 10.36 -20.97 -8.65
CA ARG A 253 9.25 -21.42 -7.77
C ARG A 253 7.95 -20.72 -8.12
N LEU A 254 8.00 -19.42 -8.43
CA LEU A 254 6.84 -18.64 -8.84
C LEU A 254 6.30 -19.11 -10.19
N LYS A 255 7.18 -19.44 -11.13
CA LYS A 255 6.83 -20.03 -12.43
C LYS A 255 6.14 -21.38 -12.27
N ALA A 256 6.62 -22.21 -11.35
CA ALA A 256 6.07 -23.55 -11.10
C ALA A 256 4.71 -23.51 -10.39
N SER A 257 4.53 -22.59 -9.43
CA SER A 257 3.31 -22.48 -8.63
C SER A 257 2.25 -21.59 -9.28
N GLU A 258 2.62 -20.39 -9.75
CA GLU A 258 1.73 -19.32 -10.19
C GLU A 258 2.20 -18.67 -11.51
N PRO A 259 2.24 -19.42 -12.63
CA PRO A 259 2.79 -18.94 -13.90
C PRO A 259 2.05 -17.71 -14.48
N ARG A 260 0.74 -17.60 -14.21
CA ARG A 260 -0.06 -16.44 -14.63
C ARG A 260 0.33 -15.18 -13.86
N LEU A 261 0.67 -15.33 -12.58
CA LEU A 261 1.12 -14.22 -11.76
C LEU A 261 2.50 -13.75 -12.20
N LEU A 262 3.43 -14.68 -12.49
CA LEU A 262 4.74 -14.34 -13.02
C LEU A 262 4.64 -13.46 -14.28
N ASN A 263 3.84 -13.88 -15.27
CA ASN A 263 3.62 -13.13 -16.51
C ASN A 263 2.92 -11.77 -16.29
N ARG A 264 2.19 -11.63 -15.18
CA ARG A 264 1.58 -10.35 -14.82
C ARG A 264 2.62 -9.39 -14.24
N LEU A 265 3.56 -9.91 -13.45
CA LEU A 265 4.60 -9.15 -12.76
C LEU A 265 5.75 -8.72 -13.68
N PHE A 266 6.19 -9.59 -14.60
CA PHE A 266 7.33 -9.38 -15.52
C PHE A 266 6.89 -9.37 -16.97
#